data_AF-A0A7S0GC73-F1
#
_entry.id   AF-A0A7S0GC73-F1
#
_cell.length_a   1.000
_cell.length_b   1.000
_cell.length_c   1.000
_cell.angle_alpha   90.00
_cell.angle_beta   90.00
_cell.angle_gamma   90.00
#
_symmetry.space_group_name_H-M   'P 1'
#
loop_
_entity.id
_entity.type
_entity.pdbx_description
1 polymer ?
#
loop_
_entity_poly.entity_id
_entity_poly.type
_entity_poly.pdbx_seq_one_letter_code
_entity_poly.pdbx_strand_id
1 'polypeptide(L)'
;KMRHGSVFGNNTAPLLAFTPCAMSNTVSSWSQYASLKFVSFPVQTVFKSSKVIPVMIMGKVLSGTKYPLMQYFEAFLITVGVAVFSLASKASDKESTTDTKGFLLLLLYITFDSFTSQWQNKVYSKYGKQNIDPYQMMLGVNCSAIVITSLTLIYSGELPKVYEFFQTNPAVLQYNIITAITSASGQLCIYYTIKEFGPIVFTIIMTTRQMLSITISSILFGHTMSPASLFGAAIVFGVIFFQIRKKYIAKSSPRV
;
A
#
# COMPACT_ATOMS: atom_id res chain seq x y z
N LYS A 1 -15.16 15.91 22.70
CA LYS A 1 -14.01 15.72 23.62
C LYS A 1 -13.60 14.24 23.57
N MET A 2 -12.49 13.91 22.91
CA MET A 2 -11.96 12.55 22.80
C MET A 2 -11.24 12.19 24.10
N ARG A 3 -11.68 11.14 24.81
CA ARG A 3 -10.94 10.57 25.94
C ARG A 3 -9.96 9.52 25.39
N HIS A 4 -8.72 9.94 25.17
CA HIS A 4 -7.60 8.99 25.04
C HIS A 4 -7.47 8.26 26.39
N GLY A 5 -7.65 6.94 26.40
CA GLY A 5 -7.37 6.12 27.60
C GLY A 5 -8.53 5.28 28.18
N SER A 6 -9.68 5.12 27.54
CA SER A 6 -10.63 4.06 27.95
C SER A 6 -10.20 2.71 27.38
N VAL A 7 -9.05 2.21 27.86
CA VAL A 7 -8.29 1.10 27.27
C VAL A 7 -9.00 -0.26 27.36
N PHE A 8 -10.02 -0.45 28.21
CA PHE A 8 -10.62 -1.79 28.40
C PHE A 8 -12.16 -1.83 28.53
N GLY A 9 -12.86 -0.70 28.43
CA GLY A 9 -14.30 -0.67 28.71
C GLY A 9 -15.21 -1.02 27.52
N ASN A 10 -14.71 -1.00 26.29
CA ASN A 10 -15.55 -1.22 25.11
C ASN A 10 -14.74 -1.67 23.90
N ASN A 11 -14.02 -2.79 24.01
CA ASN A 11 -13.30 -3.40 22.90
C ASN A 11 -14.31 -4.00 21.91
N THR A 12 -14.94 -3.14 21.11
CA THR A 12 -16.05 -3.51 20.24
C THR A 12 -15.58 -4.37 19.07
N ALA A 13 -14.29 -4.35 18.73
CA ALA A 13 -13.70 -5.19 17.69
C ALA A 13 -12.90 -6.35 18.29
N PRO A 14 -13.29 -7.61 18.05
CA PRO A 14 -12.51 -8.77 18.48
C PRO A 14 -11.16 -8.80 17.76
N LEU A 15 -10.12 -9.35 18.40
CA LEU A 15 -8.78 -9.47 17.78
C LEU A 15 -8.82 -10.22 16.43
N LEU A 16 -9.75 -11.17 16.31
CA LEU A 16 -10.06 -11.91 15.08
C LEU A 16 -10.53 -11.02 13.91
N ALA A 17 -11.00 -9.79 14.15
CA ALA A 17 -11.34 -8.87 13.08
C ALA A 17 -10.10 -8.34 12.35
N PHE A 18 -8.93 -8.34 13.01
CA PHE A 18 -7.67 -7.87 12.45
C PHE A 18 -6.86 -8.98 11.77
N THR A 19 -7.13 -10.25 12.07
CA THR A 19 -6.37 -11.39 11.53
C THR A 19 -6.41 -11.48 10.00
N PRO A 20 -7.53 -11.24 9.27
CA PRO A 20 -7.52 -11.31 7.81
C PRO A 20 -6.62 -10.25 7.19
N CYS A 21 -6.56 -9.06 7.79
CA CYS A 21 -5.64 -7.99 7.38
C CYS A 21 -4.18 -8.39 7.59
N ALA A 22 -3.87 -9.03 8.72
CA ALA A 22 -2.52 -9.50 8.99
C ALA A 22 -2.10 -10.61 8.01
N MET A 23 -2.98 -11.58 7.76
CA MET A 23 -2.73 -12.66 6.78
C MET A 23 -2.50 -12.11 5.39
N SER A 24 -3.39 -11.24 4.90
CA SER A 24 -3.25 -10.65 3.56
C SER A 24 -1.99 -9.79 3.45
N ASN A 25 -1.64 -9.03 4.48
CA ASN A 25 -0.42 -8.22 4.47
C ASN A 25 0.85 -9.07 4.44
N THR A 26 0.88 -10.19 5.18
CA THR A 26 2.01 -11.14 5.16
C THR A 26 2.17 -11.80 3.79
N VAL A 27 1.08 -12.30 3.21
CA VAL A 27 1.11 -12.91 1.86
C VAL A 27 1.50 -11.89 0.80
N SER A 28 0.95 -10.68 0.88
CA SER A 28 1.32 -9.55 0.01
C SER A 28 2.83 -9.28 0.07
N SER A 29 3.37 -9.13 1.28
CA SER A 29 4.79 -8.84 1.49
C SER A 29 5.69 -9.95 0.97
N TRP A 30 5.36 -11.22 1.25
CA TRP A 30 6.10 -12.37 0.73
C TRP A 30 6.08 -12.39 -0.80
N SER A 31 4.91 -12.21 -1.41
CA SER A 31 4.77 -12.21 -2.88
C SER A 31 5.52 -11.06 -3.53
N GLN A 32 5.53 -9.89 -2.89
CA GLN A 32 6.31 -8.74 -3.33
C GLN A 32 7.81 -9.07 -3.37
N TYR A 33 8.37 -9.62 -2.29
CA TYR A 33 9.79 -9.98 -2.27
C TYR A 33 10.12 -11.14 -3.21
N ALA A 34 9.26 -12.14 -3.31
CA ALA A 34 9.44 -13.28 -4.22
C ALA A 34 9.44 -12.82 -5.69
N SER A 35 8.59 -11.86 -6.06
CA SER A 35 8.54 -11.34 -7.44
C SER A 35 9.83 -10.67 -7.90
N LEU A 36 10.64 -10.11 -6.98
CA LEU A 36 11.93 -9.48 -7.31
C LEU A 36 12.99 -10.47 -7.82
N LYS A 37 12.78 -11.78 -7.61
CA LYS A 37 13.64 -12.83 -8.20
C LYS A 37 13.37 -13.05 -9.69
N PHE A 38 12.20 -12.66 -10.17
CA PHE A 38 11.71 -12.95 -11.52
C PHE A 38 11.42 -11.69 -12.35
N VAL A 39 11.29 -10.55 -11.67
CA VAL A 39 10.88 -9.29 -12.27
C VAL A 39 11.77 -8.18 -11.74
N SER A 40 12.21 -7.30 -12.63
CA SER A 40 13.02 -6.16 -12.24
C SER A 40 12.23 -5.18 -11.35
N PHE A 41 12.94 -4.48 -10.46
CA PHE A 41 12.37 -3.45 -9.60
C PHE A 41 11.56 -2.35 -10.36
N PRO A 42 11.96 -1.91 -11.57
CA PRO A 42 11.14 -1.05 -12.44
C PRO A 42 9.76 -1.62 -12.74
N VAL A 43 9.67 -2.87 -13.18
CA VAL A 43 8.40 -3.51 -13.53
C VAL A 43 7.52 -3.68 -12.28
N GLN A 44 8.09 -4.10 -11.15
CA GLN A 44 7.35 -4.15 -9.89
C GLN A 44 6.77 -2.78 -9.50
N THR A 45 7.51 -1.69 -9.73
CA THR A 45 7.06 -0.31 -9.47
C THR A 45 5.85 0.09 -10.33
N VAL A 46 5.84 -0.30 -11.61
CA VAL A 46 4.70 -0.11 -12.53
C VAL A 46 3.46 -0.83 -12.01
N PHE A 47 3.62 -2.09 -11.61
CA PHE A 47 2.53 -2.91 -11.07
C PHE A 47 1.96 -2.33 -9.78
N LYS A 48 2.82 -1.90 -8.86
CA LYS A 48 2.41 -1.27 -7.59
C LYS A 48 1.58 -0.01 -7.82
N SER A 49 1.90 0.74 -8.86
CA SER A 49 1.20 1.98 -9.22
C SER A 49 -0.15 1.73 -9.90
N SER A 50 -0.32 0.56 -10.52
CA SER A 50 -1.55 0.16 -11.22
C SER A 50 -2.64 -0.35 -10.27
N LYS A 51 -2.38 -0.40 -8.96
CA LYS A 51 -3.29 -1.00 -7.98
C LYS A 51 -4.57 -0.20 -7.69
N VAL A 52 -4.71 1.02 -8.21
CA VAL A 52 -5.92 1.85 -8.01
C VAL A 52 -7.19 1.11 -8.43
N ILE A 53 -7.17 0.47 -9.61
CA ILE A 53 -8.32 -0.29 -10.13
C ILE A 53 -8.62 -1.53 -9.27
N PRO A 54 -7.64 -2.43 -8.99
CA PRO A 54 -7.80 -3.53 -8.04
C PRO A 54 -8.38 -3.12 -6.69
N VAL A 55 -7.92 -2.00 -6.11
CA VAL A 55 -8.46 -1.46 -4.85
C VAL A 55 -9.94 -1.11 -5.00
N MET A 56 -10.37 -0.48 -6.09
CA MET A 56 -11.79 -0.18 -6.33
C MET A 56 -12.64 -1.44 -6.47
N ILE A 57 -12.17 -2.42 -7.26
CA ILE A 57 -12.87 -3.71 -7.44
C ILE A 57 -13.02 -4.42 -6.08
N MET A 58 -11.94 -4.49 -5.32
CA MET A 58 -11.94 -5.12 -3.99
C MET A 58 -12.86 -4.39 -3.00
N GLY A 59 -13.01 -3.06 -3.12
CA GLY A 59 -13.97 -2.27 -2.34
C GLY A 59 -15.42 -2.62 -2.63
N LYS A 60 -15.74 -2.84 -3.91
CA LYS A 60 -17.06 -3.32 -4.33
C LYS A 60 -17.35 -4.72 -3.77
N VAL A 61 -16.38 -5.63 -3.83
CA VAL A 61 -16.52 -7.01 -3.35
C VAL A 61 -16.64 -7.09 -1.82
N LEU A 62 -15.77 -6.40 -1.08
CA LEU A 62 -15.71 -6.54 0.39
C LEU A 62 -16.71 -5.66 1.14
N SER A 63 -16.97 -4.46 0.64
CA SER A 63 -17.71 -3.40 1.35
C SER A 63 -18.98 -2.98 0.60
N GLY A 64 -19.31 -3.62 -0.53
CA GLY A 64 -20.50 -3.30 -1.32
C GLY A 64 -20.50 -1.88 -1.89
N THR A 65 -19.35 -1.21 -1.92
CA THR A 65 -19.27 0.21 -2.29
C THR A 65 -19.53 0.38 -3.79
N LYS A 66 -20.48 1.26 -4.12
CA LYS A 66 -20.78 1.62 -5.52
C LYS A 66 -19.97 2.84 -5.91
N TYR A 67 -19.22 2.74 -7.00
CA TYR A 67 -18.45 3.84 -7.58
C TYR A 67 -19.12 4.30 -8.88
N PRO A 68 -19.29 5.61 -9.10
CA PRO A 68 -19.80 6.13 -10.36
C PRO A 68 -18.79 5.88 -11.49
N LEU A 69 -19.27 5.71 -12.72
CA LEU A 69 -18.44 5.42 -13.91
C LEU A 69 -17.27 6.41 -14.08
N MET A 70 -17.50 7.68 -13.75
CA MET A 70 -16.46 8.71 -13.79
C MET A 70 -15.26 8.40 -12.89
N GLN A 71 -15.46 7.79 -11.72
CA GLN A 71 -14.34 7.40 -10.85
C GLN A 71 -13.52 6.24 -11.43
N TYR A 72 -14.16 5.32 -12.17
CA TYR A 72 -13.43 4.26 -12.88
C TYR A 72 -12.60 4.82 -14.04
N PHE A 73 -13.14 5.79 -14.77
CA PHE A 73 -12.39 6.48 -15.83
C PHE A 73 -11.20 7.28 -15.28
N GLU A 74 -11.41 8.02 -14.18
CA GLU A 74 -10.34 8.72 -13.46
C GLU A 74 -9.24 7.73 -12.98
N ALA A 75 -9.63 6.59 -12.40
CA ALA A 75 -8.69 5.55 -11.96
C ALA A 75 -7.93 4.88 -13.12
N PHE A 76 -8.60 4.69 -14.26
CA PHE A 76 -7.98 4.18 -15.49
C PHE A 76 -6.92 5.14 -16.01
N LEU A 77 -7.23 6.44 -16.12
CA LEU A 77 -6.26 7.45 -16.54
C LEU A 77 -5.06 7.55 -15.60
N ILE A 78 -5.27 7.47 -14.28
CA ILE A 78 -4.16 7.42 -13.31
C ILE A 78 -3.30 6.18 -13.57
N THR A 79 -3.92 5.01 -13.72
CA THR A 79 -3.20 3.75 -13.94
C THR A 79 -2.35 3.80 -15.20
N VAL A 80 -2.92 4.26 -16.32
CA VAL A 80 -2.20 4.42 -17.60
C VAL A 80 -1.10 5.47 -17.48
N GLY A 81 -1.39 6.63 -16.89
CA GLY A 81 -0.42 7.71 -16.72
C GLY A 81 0.80 7.28 -15.90
N VAL A 82 0.59 6.53 -14.82
CA VAL A 82 1.72 6.04 -14.00
C VAL A 82 2.47 4.91 -14.71
N ALA A 83 1.79 4.06 -15.46
CA ALA A 83 2.45 3.02 -16.24
C ALA A 83 3.37 3.63 -17.31
N VAL A 84 2.87 4.61 -18.08
CA VAL A 84 3.66 5.37 -19.05
C VAL A 84 4.83 6.07 -18.36
N PHE A 85 4.58 6.77 -17.26
CA PHE A 85 5.62 7.46 -16.48
C PHE A 85 6.72 6.49 -16.02
N SER A 86 6.34 5.37 -15.40
CA SER A 86 7.28 4.45 -14.77
C SER A 86 8.06 3.61 -15.79
N LEU A 87 7.48 3.29 -16.94
CA LEU A 87 8.18 2.61 -18.04
C LEU A 87 9.13 3.57 -18.76
N ALA A 88 8.67 4.79 -19.07
CA ALA A 88 9.48 5.78 -19.80
C ALA A 88 10.64 6.33 -18.96
N SER A 89 10.50 6.40 -17.64
CA SER A 89 11.56 6.91 -16.74
C SER A 89 12.70 5.90 -16.51
N LYS A 90 12.54 4.64 -16.95
CA LYS A 90 13.49 3.55 -16.65
C LYS A 90 13.89 2.72 -17.87
N ALA A 91 13.67 3.25 -19.08
CA ALA A 91 13.94 2.56 -20.34
C ALA A 91 15.43 2.28 -20.64
N SER A 92 16.36 2.67 -19.75
CA SER A 92 17.81 2.46 -19.90
C SER A 92 18.32 1.10 -19.40
N ASP A 93 17.58 0.38 -18.54
CA ASP A 93 17.98 -0.96 -18.07
C ASP A 93 17.33 -2.05 -18.92
N LYS A 94 17.98 -2.40 -20.03
CA LYS A 94 17.60 -3.54 -20.89
C LYS A 94 18.12 -4.85 -20.30
N GLU A 95 17.43 -5.40 -19.32
CA GLU A 95 17.46 -6.84 -19.06
C GLU A 95 16.11 -7.25 -18.43
N SER A 96 15.22 -7.79 -19.27
CA SER A 96 13.90 -8.27 -18.81
C SER A 96 13.55 -9.59 -19.47
N THR A 97 14.26 -10.66 -19.07
CA THR A 97 13.70 -12.00 -19.16
C THR A 97 12.55 -12.08 -18.16
N THR A 98 11.37 -11.68 -18.61
CA THR A 98 10.20 -11.58 -17.74
C THR A 98 9.55 -12.95 -17.64
N ASP A 99 9.81 -13.66 -16.54
CA ASP A 99 9.21 -14.96 -16.27
C ASP A 99 7.73 -14.77 -15.90
N THR A 100 6.84 -15.54 -16.54
CA THR A 100 5.39 -15.57 -16.27
C THR A 100 5.09 -15.75 -14.77
N LYS A 101 5.95 -16.48 -14.05
CA LYS A 101 5.86 -16.65 -12.59
C LYS A 101 5.95 -15.33 -11.84
N GLY A 102 6.81 -14.42 -12.29
CA GLY A 102 6.97 -13.09 -11.72
C GLY A 102 5.71 -12.24 -11.84
N PHE A 103 5.06 -12.25 -13.01
CA PHE A 103 3.78 -11.57 -13.21
C PHE A 103 2.67 -12.14 -12.32
N LEU A 104 2.61 -13.47 -12.17
CA LEU A 104 1.62 -14.11 -11.31
C LEU A 104 1.81 -13.70 -9.84
N LEU A 105 3.05 -13.62 -9.37
CA LEU A 105 3.38 -13.11 -8.02
C LEU A 105 3.04 -11.62 -7.86
N LEU A 106 3.21 -10.79 -8.89
CA LEU A 106 2.80 -9.39 -8.85
C LEU A 106 1.27 -9.23 -8.79
N LEU A 107 0.52 -10.07 -9.50
CA LEU A 107 -0.95 -10.09 -9.44
C LEU A 107 -1.44 -10.53 -8.06
N LEU A 108 -0.80 -11.55 -7.48
CA LEU A 108 -1.06 -12.00 -6.11
C LEU A 108 -0.79 -10.89 -5.09
N TYR A 109 0.36 -10.22 -5.20
CA TYR A 109 0.74 -9.07 -4.39
C TYR A 109 -0.34 -7.98 -4.44
N ILE A 110 -0.72 -7.51 -5.64
CA ILE A 110 -1.71 -6.44 -5.82
C ILE A 110 -3.06 -6.83 -5.22
N THR A 111 -3.47 -8.09 -5.38
CA THR A 111 -4.76 -8.58 -4.90
C THR A 111 -4.82 -8.56 -3.37
N PHE A 112 -3.79 -9.09 -2.69
CA PHE A 112 -3.74 -9.11 -1.24
C PHE A 112 -3.45 -7.74 -0.63
N ASP A 113 -2.66 -6.89 -1.27
CA ASP A 113 -2.44 -5.51 -0.86
C ASP A 113 -3.74 -4.68 -0.93
N SER A 114 -4.50 -4.88 -2.01
CA SER A 114 -5.83 -4.27 -2.19
C SER A 114 -6.83 -4.78 -1.15
N PHE A 115 -6.81 -6.07 -0.86
CA PHE A 115 -7.61 -6.67 0.21
C PHE A 115 -7.29 -6.03 1.56
N THR A 116 -6.00 -5.92 1.89
CA THR A 116 -5.52 -5.40 3.18
C THR A 116 -6.09 -4.02 3.48
N SER A 117 -5.91 -3.07 2.56
CA SER A 117 -6.39 -1.70 2.73
C SER A 117 -7.92 -1.61 2.78
N GLN A 118 -8.63 -2.43 2.00
CA GLN A 118 -10.09 -2.46 2.02
C GLN A 118 -10.66 -3.13 3.27
N TRP A 119 -10.00 -4.16 3.79
CA TRP A 119 -10.38 -4.81 5.04
C TRP A 119 -10.18 -3.87 6.23
N GLN A 120 -9.08 -3.13 6.27
CA GLN A 120 -8.86 -2.07 7.28
C GLN A 120 -10.00 -1.05 7.26
N ASN A 121 -10.39 -0.58 6.08
CA ASN A 121 -11.53 0.34 5.95
C ASN A 121 -12.85 -0.31 6.38
N LYS A 122 -13.09 -1.58 6.04
CA LYS A 122 -14.28 -2.33 6.48
C LYS A 122 -14.36 -2.44 8.00
N VAL A 123 -13.24 -2.70 8.67
CA VAL A 123 -13.15 -2.74 10.14
C VAL A 123 -13.48 -1.36 10.72
N TYR A 124 -12.89 -0.28 10.19
CA TYR A 124 -13.24 1.08 10.61
C TYR A 124 -14.72 1.43 10.39
N SER A 125 -15.31 1.01 9.28
CA SER A 125 -16.73 1.24 8.98
C SER A 125 -17.67 0.40 9.86
N LYS A 126 -17.34 -0.88 10.11
CA LYS A 126 -18.20 -1.82 10.85
C LYS A 126 -18.29 -1.49 12.33
N TYR A 127 -17.16 -1.12 12.95
CA TYR A 127 -17.09 -0.86 14.40
C TYR A 127 -17.13 0.63 14.73
N GLY A 128 -17.14 1.49 13.70
CA GLY A 128 -17.20 2.94 13.83
C GLY A 128 -15.81 3.58 13.91
N LYS A 129 -15.55 4.55 13.02
CA LYS A 129 -14.29 5.29 12.95
C LYS A 129 -13.95 5.99 14.26
N GLN A 130 -14.94 6.42 15.03
CA GLN A 130 -14.72 7.09 16.32
C GLN A 130 -14.29 6.11 17.42
N ASN A 131 -14.64 4.83 17.29
CA ASN A 131 -14.39 3.81 18.32
C ASN A 131 -13.06 3.08 18.11
N ILE A 132 -12.63 2.89 16.85
CA ILE A 132 -11.35 2.28 16.53
C ILE A 132 -10.29 3.34 16.25
N ASP A 133 -9.29 3.39 17.12
CA ASP A 133 -8.11 4.21 16.92
C ASP A 133 -7.10 3.54 15.94
N PRO A 134 -6.38 4.29 15.07
CA PRO A 134 -5.21 3.80 14.37
C PRO A 134 -4.23 2.98 15.22
N TYR A 135 -4.01 3.36 16.49
CA TYR A 135 -3.16 2.60 17.42
C TYR A 135 -3.72 1.21 17.71
N GLN A 136 -5.04 1.07 17.88
CA GLN A 136 -5.69 -0.23 18.11
C GLN A 136 -5.62 -1.13 16.88
N MET A 137 -5.81 -0.55 15.68
CA MET A 137 -5.62 -1.26 14.42
C MET A 137 -4.19 -1.77 14.28
N MET A 138 -3.20 -0.90 14.56
CA MET A 138 -1.78 -1.27 14.50
C MET A 138 -1.46 -2.40 15.48
N LEU A 139 -1.90 -2.30 16.74
CA LEU A 139 -1.67 -3.35 17.73
C LEU A 139 -2.32 -4.67 17.32
N GLY A 140 -3.59 -4.66 16.91
CA GLY A 140 -4.33 -5.87 16.54
C GLY A 140 -3.74 -6.58 15.32
N VAL A 141 -3.38 -5.82 14.27
CA VAL A 141 -2.75 -6.35 13.06
C VAL A 141 -1.34 -6.86 13.36
N ASN A 142 -0.52 -6.11 14.11
CA ASN A 142 0.86 -6.51 14.39
C ASN A 142 0.94 -7.71 15.34
N CYS A 143 0.09 -7.80 16.38
CA CYS A 143 0.01 -9.00 17.22
C CYS A 143 -0.38 -10.24 16.40
N SER A 144 -1.38 -10.11 15.52
CA SER A 144 -1.78 -11.20 14.63
C SER A 144 -0.65 -11.56 13.64
N ALA A 145 0.05 -10.56 13.11
CA ALA A 145 1.16 -10.75 12.20
C ALA A 145 2.33 -11.47 12.86
N ILE A 146 2.70 -11.10 14.10
CA ILE A 146 3.75 -11.78 14.89
C ILE A 146 3.45 -13.27 15.02
N VAL A 147 2.21 -13.64 15.35
CA VAL A 147 1.82 -15.05 15.47
C VAL A 147 1.98 -15.76 14.11
N ILE A 148 1.45 -15.18 13.04
CA ILE A 148 1.50 -15.78 11.69
C ILE A 148 2.95 -15.94 11.21
N THR A 149 3.78 -14.91 11.34
CA THR A 149 5.17 -14.92 10.86
C THR A 149 6.05 -15.82 11.72
N SER A 150 5.84 -15.86 13.04
CA SER A 150 6.58 -16.76 13.93
C SER A 150 6.27 -18.22 13.63
N LEU A 151 5.00 -18.57 13.44
CA LEU A 151 4.60 -19.92 13.03
C LEU A 151 5.20 -20.29 11.68
N THR A 152 5.21 -19.36 10.72
CA THR A 152 5.82 -19.57 9.40
C THR A 152 7.33 -19.80 9.52
N LEU A 153 8.03 -19.06 10.37
CA LEU A 153 9.47 -19.21 10.61
C LEU A 153 9.82 -20.56 11.25
N ILE A 154 9.03 -20.97 12.26
CA ILE A 154 9.20 -22.27 12.92
C ILE A 154 8.95 -23.40 11.91
N TYR A 155 7.87 -23.32 11.15
CA TYR A 155 7.52 -24.31 10.13
C TYR A 155 8.58 -24.42 9.02
N SER A 156 9.18 -23.30 8.63
CA SER A 156 10.23 -23.27 7.58
C SER A 156 11.56 -23.84 8.06
N GLY A 157 11.76 -24.00 9.38
CA GLY A 157 13.01 -24.52 9.95
C GLY A 157 14.23 -23.60 9.80
N GLU A 158 14.02 -22.32 9.42
CA GLU A 158 15.11 -21.37 9.15
C GLU A 158 15.60 -20.63 10.40
N LEU A 159 14.95 -20.84 11.55
CA LEU A 159 15.29 -20.18 12.81
C LEU A 159 16.78 -20.32 13.21
N PRO A 160 17.42 -21.50 13.09
CA PRO A 160 18.84 -21.63 13.40
C PRO A 160 19.74 -20.77 12.50
N LYS A 161 19.43 -20.68 11.20
CA LYS A 161 20.18 -19.86 10.24
C LYS A 161 20.07 -18.36 10.56
N VAL A 162 18.87 -17.93 10.96
CA VAL A 162 18.65 -16.54 11.41
C VAL A 162 19.48 -16.28 12.67
N TYR A 163 19.45 -17.19 13.64
CA TYR A 163 20.22 -17.03 14.87
C TYR A 163 21.74 -16.94 14.62
N GLU A 164 22.28 -17.83 13.79
CA GLU A 164 23.70 -17.79 13.38
C GLU A 164 24.05 -16.46 12.70
N PHE A 165 23.20 -15.97 11.79
CA PHE A 165 23.40 -14.69 11.11
C PHE A 165 23.49 -13.50 12.09
N PHE A 166 22.67 -13.49 13.14
CA PHE A 166 22.72 -12.48 14.19
C PHE A 166 23.99 -12.57 15.05
N GLN A 167 24.50 -13.78 15.29
CA GLN A 167 25.76 -13.97 16.01
C GLN A 167 26.96 -13.46 15.20
N THR A 168 27.00 -13.77 13.90
CA THR A 168 28.07 -13.31 13.01
C THR A 168 28.02 -11.80 12.78
N ASN A 169 26.82 -11.20 12.74
CA ASN A 169 26.62 -9.79 12.39
C ASN A 169 25.76 -9.06 13.44
N PRO A 170 26.30 -8.71 14.63
CA PRO A 170 25.52 -8.08 15.70
C PRO A 170 24.94 -6.70 15.31
N ALA A 171 25.56 -6.00 14.36
CA ALA A 171 25.05 -4.73 13.83
C ALA A 171 23.64 -4.83 13.19
N VAL A 172 23.26 -6.03 12.74
CA VAL A 172 21.93 -6.31 12.15
C VAL A 172 20.81 -5.97 13.11
N LEU A 173 21.01 -6.15 14.43
CA LEU A 173 20.01 -5.79 15.43
C LEU A 173 19.72 -4.29 15.42
N GLN A 174 20.74 -3.45 15.28
CA GLN A 174 20.56 -1.99 15.20
C GLN A 174 19.79 -1.60 13.94
N TYR A 175 20.14 -2.15 12.78
CA TYR A 175 19.41 -1.90 11.54
C TYR A 175 17.95 -2.35 11.61
N ASN A 176 17.67 -3.48 12.27
CA ASN A 176 16.31 -3.96 12.49
C ASN A 176 15.51 -3.03 13.41
N ILE A 177 16.09 -2.54 14.50
CA ILE A 177 15.42 -1.60 15.42
C ILE A 177 15.08 -0.29 14.70
N ILE A 178 16.04 0.28 13.96
CA ILE A 178 15.82 1.51 13.19
C ILE A 178 14.71 1.29 12.17
N THR A 179 14.78 0.20 11.41
CA THR A 179 13.75 -0.17 10.42
C THR A 179 12.37 -0.36 11.07
N ALA A 180 12.31 -0.99 12.25
CA ALA A 180 11.07 -1.20 12.98
C ALA A 180 10.43 0.13 13.44
N ILE A 181 11.22 1.06 13.99
CA ILE A 181 10.74 2.38 14.41
C ILE A 181 10.22 3.17 13.21
N THR A 182 11.01 3.26 12.13
CA THR A 182 10.60 3.98 10.92
C THR A 182 9.35 3.35 10.29
N SER A 183 9.28 2.01 10.26
CA SER A 183 8.11 1.28 9.75
C SER A 183 6.86 1.52 10.60
N ALA A 184 6.98 1.51 11.93
CA ALA A 184 5.87 1.79 12.84
C ALA A 184 5.30 3.20 12.63
N SER A 185 6.17 4.21 12.50
CA SER A 185 5.74 5.57 12.16
C SER A 185 5.00 5.63 10.82
N GLY A 186 5.53 4.96 9.79
CA GLY A 186 4.88 4.88 8.48
C GLY A 186 3.52 4.17 8.53
N GLN A 187 3.42 3.06 9.27
CA GLN A 187 2.17 2.31 9.45
C GLN A 187 1.09 3.18 10.11
N LEU A 188 1.44 3.99 11.11
CA LEU A 188 0.49 4.91 11.72
C LEU A 188 -0.09 5.90 10.69
N CYS A 189 0.77 6.46 9.82
CA CYS A 189 0.31 7.32 8.74
C CYS A 189 -0.62 6.58 7.77
N ILE A 190 -0.34 5.32 7.45
CA ILE A 190 -1.19 4.47 6.59
C ILE A 190 -2.58 4.29 7.23
N TYR A 191 -2.62 3.83 8.48
CA TYR A 191 -3.87 3.59 9.20
C TYR A 191 -4.70 4.86 9.36
N TYR A 192 -4.07 5.97 9.71
CA TYR A 192 -4.72 7.27 9.80
C TYR A 192 -5.32 7.72 8.47
N THR A 193 -4.54 7.60 7.38
CA THR A 193 -4.99 7.97 6.03
C THR A 193 -6.19 7.15 5.59
N ILE A 194 -6.16 5.83 5.81
CA ILE A 194 -7.27 4.94 5.46
C ILE A 194 -8.51 5.24 6.31
N LYS A 195 -8.33 5.48 7.62
CA LYS A 195 -9.43 5.83 8.51
C LYS A 195 -10.13 7.11 8.07
N GLU A 196 -9.39 8.18 7.78
CA GLU A 196 -9.95 9.49 7.42
C GLU A 196 -10.44 9.54 5.97
N PHE A 197 -9.57 9.18 5.02
CA PHE A 197 -9.79 9.43 3.59
C PHE A 197 -10.14 8.19 2.77
N GLY A 198 -9.99 7.00 3.35
CA GLY A 198 -10.31 5.72 2.72
C GLY A 198 -9.20 5.14 1.83
N PRO A 199 -9.36 3.88 1.38
CA PRO A 199 -8.30 3.13 0.68
C PRO A 199 -7.93 3.67 -0.70
N ILE A 200 -8.88 4.28 -1.41
CA ILE A 200 -8.64 4.86 -2.75
C ILE A 200 -7.70 6.07 -2.63
N VAL A 201 -7.99 6.99 -1.70
CA VAL A 201 -7.14 8.17 -1.49
C VAL A 201 -5.75 7.75 -1.00
N PHE A 202 -5.68 6.77 -0.09
CA PHE A 202 -4.42 6.17 0.33
C PHE A 202 -3.59 5.64 -0.85
N THR A 203 -4.24 4.93 -1.77
CA THR A 203 -3.58 4.38 -2.97
C THR A 203 -3.08 5.47 -3.90
N ILE A 204 -3.85 6.54 -4.09
CA ILE A 204 -3.43 7.71 -4.87
C ILE A 204 -2.21 8.37 -4.22
N ILE A 205 -2.24 8.63 -2.90
CA ILE A 205 -1.11 9.24 -2.16
C ILE A 205 0.18 8.42 -2.34
N MET A 206 0.10 7.09 -2.20
CA MET A 206 1.27 6.23 -2.40
C MET A 206 1.82 6.31 -3.81
N THR A 207 0.94 6.34 -4.80
CA THR A 207 1.32 6.39 -6.22
C THR A 207 1.97 7.73 -6.56
N THR A 208 1.37 8.84 -6.11
CA THR A 208 1.94 10.19 -6.25
C THR A 208 3.31 10.29 -5.58
N ARG A 209 3.46 9.77 -4.35
CA ARG A 209 4.75 9.73 -3.63
C ARG A 209 5.80 8.98 -4.44
N GLN A 210 5.44 7.85 -5.05
CA GLN A 210 6.37 7.06 -5.85
C GLN A 210 6.78 7.79 -7.13
N MET A 211 5.86 8.47 -7.80
CA MET A 211 6.18 9.29 -8.97
C MET A 211 7.11 10.45 -8.62
N LEU A 212 6.81 11.20 -7.55
CA LEU A 212 7.67 12.29 -7.08
C LEU A 212 9.07 11.78 -6.74
N SER A 213 9.16 10.63 -6.06
CA SER A 213 10.46 10.02 -5.74
C SER A 213 11.27 9.69 -7.00
N ILE A 214 10.63 9.18 -8.06
CA ILE A 214 11.31 8.89 -9.33
C ILE A 214 11.74 10.19 -10.01
N THR A 215 10.86 11.19 -10.11
CA THR A 215 11.20 12.49 -10.71
C THR A 215 12.36 13.17 -9.98
N ILE A 216 12.31 13.24 -8.66
CA ILE A 216 13.39 13.84 -7.85
C ILE A 216 14.68 13.06 -8.03
N SER A 217 14.62 11.73 -8.01
CA SER A 217 15.79 10.88 -8.26
C SER A 217 16.39 11.13 -9.64
N SER A 218 15.58 11.23 -10.69
CA SER A 218 16.06 11.52 -12.06
C SER A 218 16.74 12.89 -12.14
N ILE A 219 16.18 13.93 -11.50
CA ILE A 219 16.76 15.27 -11.46
C ILE A 219 18.11 15.26 -10.71
N LEU A 220 18.17 14.64 -9.53
CA LEU A 220 19.37 14.62 -8.70
C LEU A 220 20.53 13.82 -9.32
N PHE A 221 20.23 12.71 -10.01
CA PHE A 221 21.24 11.87 -10.66
C PHE A 221 21.50 12.25 -12.13
N GLY A 222 20.89 13.32 -12.64
CA GLY A 222 21.13 13.83 -14.00
C GLY A 222 20.62 12.92 -15.12
N HIS A 223 19.64 12.04 -14.84
CA HIS A 223 19.02 11.19 -15.86
C HIS A 223 18.01 12.01 -16.67
N THR A 224 18.10 11.93 -18.00
CA THR A 224 17.18 12.63 -18.90
C THR A 224 15.78 12.02 -18.82
N MET A 225 14.79 12.81 -18.40
CA MET A 225 13.40 12.38 -18.39
C MET A 225 12.86 12.40 -19.83
N SER A 226 12.44 11.23 -20.32
CA SER A 226 11.81 11.10 -21.63
C SER A 226 10.56 11.99 -21.73
N PRO A 227 10.26 12.62 -22.88
CA PRO A 227 9.00 13.35 -23.09
C PRO A 227 7.76 12.52 -22.73
N ALA A 228 7.81 11.20 -22.95
CA ALA A 228 6.74 10.29 -22.56
C ALA A 228 6.53 10.23 -21.03
N SER A 229 7.61 10.30 -20.24
CA SER A 229 7.51 10.36 -18.78
C SER A 229 6.86 11.66 -18.31
N LEU A 230 7.21 12.79 -18.93
CA LEU A 230 6.59 14.09 -18.63
C LEU A 230 5.08 14.08 -18.96
N PHE A 231 4.71 13.48 -20.10
CA PHE A 231 3.31 13.31 -20.48
C PHE A 231 2.54 12.43 -19.49
N GLY A 232 3.11 11.28 -19.08
CA GLY A 232 2.53 10.41 -18.06
C GLY A 232 2.32 11.14 -16.72
N ALA A 233 3.30 11.94 -16.30
CA ALA A 233 3.16 12.78 -15.11
C ALA A 233 2.03 13.81 -15.23
N ALA A 234 1.95 14.51 -16.36
CA ALA A 234 0.90 15.51 -16.62
C ALA A 234 -0.51 14.91 -16.54
N ILE A 235 -0.72 13.70 -17.07
CA ILE A 235 -2.00 12.98 -16.96
C ILE A 235 -2.35 12.73 -15.49
N VAL A 236 -1.43 12.16 -14.71
CA VAL A 236 -1.71 11.77 -13.32
C VAL A 236 -2.01 13.00 -12.46
N PHE A 237 -1.18 14.03 -12.53
CA PHE A 237 -1.42 15.27 -11.79
C PHE A 237 -2.72 15.95 -12.25
N GLY A 238 -2.99 15.99 -13.56
CA GLY A 238 -4.24 16.54 -14.11
C GLY A 238 -5.48 15.87 -13.54
N VAL A 239 -5.51 14.53 -13.50
CA VAL A 239 -6.65 13.79 -12.92
C VAL A 239 -6.77 14.01 -11.42
N ILE A 240 -5.66 14.04 -10.69
CA ILE A 240 -5.68 14.29 -9.24
C ILE A 240 -6.22 15.70 -8.94
N PHE A 241 -5.74 16.73 -9.64
CA PHE A 241 -6.24 18.10 -9.49
C PHE A 241 -7.72 18.20 -9.83
N PHE A 242 -8.17 17.51 -10.88
CA PHE A 242 -9.58 17.42 -11.23
C PHE A 242 -10.42 16.79 -10.11
N GLN A 243 -9.97 15.68 -9.51
CA GLN A 243 -10.65 15.03 -8.39
C GLN A 243 -10.73 15.95 -7.16
N ILE A 244 -9.63 16.64 -6.83
CA ILE A 244 -9.59 17.58 -5.70
C ILE A 244 -10.59 18.72 -5.93
N ARG A 245 -10.58 19.32 -7.13
CA ARG A 245 -11.52 20.39 -7.51
C ARG A 245 -12.97 19.93 -7.42
N LYS A 246 -13.28 18.74 -7.94
CA LYS A 246 -14.61 18.14 -7.88
C LYS A 246 -15.09 17.90 -6.44
N LYS A 247 -14.22 17.38 -5.56
CA LYS A 247 -14.52 17.24 -4.12
C LYS A 247 -14.72 18.59 -3.43
N TYR A 248 -13.92 19.60 -3.78
CA TYR A 248 -14.06 20.95 -3.24
C TYR A 248 -15.42 21.54 -3.61
N ILE A 249 -15.79 21.51 -4.90
CA ILE A 249 -17.08 22.00 -5.41
C ILE A 249 -18.26 21.27 -4.75
N ALA A 250 -18.17 19.95 -4.61
CA ALA A 250 -19.22 19.16 -3.94
C ALA A 250 -19.39 19.52 -2.45
N LYS A 251 -18.33 20.00 -1.78
CA LYS A 251 -18.38 20.44 -0.39
C LYS A 251 -18.89 21.88 -0.25
N SER A 252 -18.66 22.74 -1.24
CA SER A 252 -19.09 24.14 -1.25
C SER A 252 -20.48 24.37 -1.82
N SER A 253 -21.10 23.37 -2.46
CA SER A 253 -22.51 23.44 -2.86
C SER A 253 -23.40 23.40 -1.60
N PRO A 254 -24.22 24.42 -1.34
CA PRO A 254 -25.16 24.39 -0.21
C PRO A 254 -26.07 23.19 -0.37
N ARG A 255 -26.24 22.41 0.71
CA ARG A 255 -27.27 21.37 0.77
C ARG A 255 -28.61 22.10 0.74
N VAL A 256 -29.22 22.17 -0.45
CA VAL A 256 -30.62 22.56 -0.63
C VAL A 256 -31.51 21.41 -0.20
#